data_AF-A0A523YVU7-F1
#
_entry.id   AF-A0A523YVU7-F1
#
_cell.length_a   1.000
_cell.length_b   1.000
_cell.length_c   1.000
_cell.angle_alpha   90.00
_cell.angle_beta   90.00
_cell.angle_gamma   90.00
#
_symmetry.space_group_name_H-M   'P 1'
#
loop_
_entity.id
_entity.type
_entity.pdbx_description
1 polymer ?
#
loop_
_entity_poly.entity_id
_entity_poly.type
_entity_poly.pdbx_seq_one_letter_code
_entity_poly.pdbx_strand_id
1 'polypeptide(L)'
;MSEDAGQETVPARRTPRGRPSVMAARMLATVVTGLFIVIGLITFLDEATAEVIALFVLIGVAVACVLVAWWQAGLGSRALALAGIALAVFFAIVGGDDRVLLALIFGGPYLLSALLLWFGASRLARA
;
A
#
# COMPACT_ATOMS: atom_id res chain seq x y z
N MET A 1 -17.28 38.93 44.86
CA MET A 1 -16.19 37.97 45.11
C MET A 1 -16.82 36.60 44.99
N SER A 2 -17.13 36.07 43.80
CA SER A 2 -16.40 36.00 42.52
C SER A 2 -15.21 35.05 42.60
N GLU A 3 -15.50 33.76 42.63
CA GLU A 3 -14.56 32.69 42.26
C GLU A 3 -15.25 31.85 41.18
N ASP A 4 -15.16 32.36 39.94
CA ASP A 4 -15.40 31.58 38.72
C ASP A 4 -14.20 30.64 38.55
N ALA A 5 -14.36 29.40 39.04
CA ALA A 5 -13.38 28.34 38.82
C ALA A 5 -13.40 27.95 37.34
N GLY A 6 -12.33 28.31 36.65
CA GLY A 6 -12.10 28.02 35.24
C GLY A 6 -12.28 26.55 34.92
N GLN A 7 -13.32 26.25 34.13
CA GLN A 7 -13.43 25.01 33.40
C GLN A 7 -12.30 24.95 32.37
N GLU A 8 -11.19 24.30 32.74
CA GLU A 8 -10.20 23.81 31.78
C GLU A 8 -10.90 22.86 30.81
N THR A 9 -11.20 23.38 29.62
CA THR A 9 -11.64 22.59 28.49
C THR A 9 -10.51 21.67 28.08
N VAL A 10 -10.50 20.45 28.60
CA VAL A 10 -9.66 19.35 28.11
C VAL A 10 -9.90 19.24 26.60
N PRO A 11 -8.90 19.52 25.74
CA PRO A 11 -9.11 19.43 24.30
C PRO A 11 -9.42 17.98 23.98
N ALA A 12 -10.66 17.74 23.55
CA ALA A 12 -11.13 16.45 23.11
C ALA A 12 -10.11 15.87 22.12
N ARG A 13 -9.44 14.79 22.54
CA ARG A 13 -8.53 14.02 21.70
C ARG A 13 -9.35 13.56 20.49
N ARG A 14 -9.26 14.29 19.38
CA ARG A 14 -9.91 13.90 18.12
C ARG A 14 -9.28 12.59 17.72
N THR A 15 -9.99 11.50 17.96
CA THR A 15 -9.64 10.21 17.40
C THR A 15 -9.59 10.39 15.87
N PRO A 16 -8.51 9.99 15.20
CA PRO A 16 -8.47 10.01 13.76
C PRO A 16 -9.46 8.95 13.29
N ARG A 17 -10.71 9.34 13.04
CA ARG A 17 -11.63 8.55 12.23
C ARG A 17 -11.02 8.51 10.83
N GLY A 18 -10.12 7.56 10.61
CA GLY A 18 -9.58 7.24 9.31
C GLY A 18 -10.76 7.01 8.39
N ARG A 19 -10.93 7.87 7.38
CA ARG A 19 -11.99 7.73 6.40
C ARG A 19 -11.93 6.30 5.83
N PRO A 20 -13.08 5.63 5.65
CA PRO A 20 -13.13 4.21 5.33
C PRO A 20 -12.32 3.85 4.08
N SER A 21 -12.17 4.79 3.12
CA SER A 21 -11.34 4.61 1.92
C SER A 21 -9.84 4.46 2.19
N VAL A 22 -9.29 5.19 3.16
CA VAL A 22 -7.86 5.10 3.53
C VAL A 22 -7.58 3.77 4.23
N MET A 23 -8.49 3.36 5.12
CA MET A 23 -8.40 2.08 5.81
C MET A 23 -8.54 0.92 4.82
N ALA A 24 -9.52 1.00 3.91
CA ALA A 24 -9.73 -0.01 2.86
C ALA A 24 -8.50 -0.13 1.94
N ALA A 25 -7.90 0.98 1.53
CA ALA A 25 -6.71 0.97 0.68
C ALA A 25 -5.50 0.30 1.35
N ARG A 26 -5.30 0.58 2.65
CA ARG A 26 -4.25 -0.06 3.45
C ARG A 26 -4.51 -1.55 3.63
N MET A 27 -5.75 -1.93 3.92
CA MET A 27 -6.13 -3.34 4.06
C MET A 27 -5.94 -4.10 2.74
N LEU A 28 -6.42 -3.55 1.62
CA LEU A 28 -6.22 -4.13 0.30
C LEU A 28 -4.73 -4.33 -0.01
N ALA A 29 -3.91 -3.28 0.20
CA ALA A 29 -2.48 -3.38 -0.06
C ALA A 29 -1.79 -4.42 0.84
N THR A 30 -2.22 -4.54 2.10
CA THR A 30 -1.67 -5.51 3.05
C THR A 30 -2.05 -6.94 2.67
N VAL A 31 -3.32 -7.18 2.32
CA VAL A 31 -3.81 -8.50 1.89
C VAL A 31 -3.12 -8.96 0.61
N VAL A 32 -3.04 -8.08 -0.39
CA VAL A 32 -2.35 -8.39 -1.66
C VAL A 32 -0.87 -8.68 -1.43
N THR A 33 -0.20 -7.86 -0.60
CA THR A 33 1.21 -8.09 -0.28
C THR A 33 1.42 -9.40 0.46
N GLY A 34 0.55 -9.73 1.42
CA GLY A 34 0.58 -11.03 2.10
C GLY A 34 0.43 -12.19 1.13
N LEU A 35 -0.52 -12.10 0.20
CA LEU A 35 -0.68 -13.11 -0.85
C LEU A 35 0.58 -13.25 -1.71
N PHE A 36 1.22 -12.13 -2.09
CA PHE A 36 2.42 -12.17 -2.93
C PHE A 36 3.63 -12.74 -2.20
N ILE A 37 3.75 -12.50 -0.89
CA ILE A 37 4.77 -13.16 -0.06
C ILE A 37 4.57 -14.67 -0.10
N VAL A 38 3.33 -15.15 0.05
CA VAL A 38 3.04 -16.60 0.02
C VAL A 38 3.38 -17.18 -1.35
N ILE A 39 2.92 -16.57 -2.43
CA ILE A 39 3.21 -17.02 -3.80
C ILE A 39 4.72 -17.02 -4.06
N GLY A 40 5.38 -15.90 -3.78
CA GLY A 40 6.82 -15.76 -3.99
C GLY A 40 7.65 -16.73 -3.16
N LEU A 41 7.21 -17.05 -1.94
CA LEU A 41 7.87 -18.05 -1.10
C LEU A 41 7.70 -19.46 -1.66
N ILE A 42 6.49 -19.83 -2.10
CA ILE A 42 6.24 -21.14 -2.74
C ILE A 42 7.13 -21.27 -3.99
N THR A 43 7.17 -20.25 -4.85
CA THR A 43 7.99 -20.26 -6.06
C THR A 43 9.49 -20.32 -5.74
N PHE A 44 9.96 -19.58 -4.73
CA PHE A 44 11.38 -19.57 -4.34
C PHE A 44 11.85 -20.92 -3.77
N LEU A 45 10.97 -21.62 -3.05
CA LEU A 45 11.27 -22.95 -2.53
C LEU A 45 11.27 -24.04 -3.61
N ASP A 46 10.53 -23.81 -4.70
CA ASP A 46 10.47 -24.73 -5.84
C ASP A 46 11.68 -24.56 -6.76
N GLU A 47 11.98 -23.32 -7.17
CA GLU A 47 13.13 -23.02 -8.02
C GLU A 47 13.67 -21.59 -7.81
N ALA A 48 14.95 -21.49 -7.44
CA ALA A 48 15.60 -20.21 -7.17
C ALA A 48 16.30 -19.65 -8.43
N THR A 49 15.53 -19.25 -9.44
CA THR A 49 16.07 -18.55 -10.60
C THR A 49 16.32 -17.06 -10.32
N ALA A 50 17.07 -16.39 -11.20
CA ALA A 50 17.36 -14.95 -11.07
C ALA A 50 16.08 -14.10 -11.08
N GLU A 51 15.09 -14.48 -11.87
CA GLU A 51 13.77 -13.84 -11.93
C GLU A 51 13.03 -13.98 -10.60
N VAL A 52 13.06 -15.16 -9.99
CA VAL A 52 12.40 -15.40 -8.70
C VAL A 52 13.07 -14.60 -7.58
N ILE A 53 14.41 -14.50 -7.59
CA ILE A 53 15.14 -13.63 -6.65
C ILE A 53 14.73 -12.16 -6.85
N ALA A 54 14.68 -11.68 -8.10
CA ALA A 54 14.26 -10.32 -8.40
C ALA A 54 12.81 -10.04 -7.96
N LEU A 55 11.90 -11.00 -8.16
CA LEU A 55 10.53 -10.94 -7.67
C LEU A 55 10.49 -10.83 -6.14
N PHE A 56 11.32 -11.60 -5.42
CA PHE A 56 11.39 -11.56 -3.97
C PHE A 56 11.87 -10.20 -3.44
N VAL A 57 12.85 -9.59 -4.12
CA VAL A 57 13.30 -8.22 -3.83
C VAL A 57 12.16 -7.22 -4.04
N LEU A 58 11.42 -7.33 -5.15
CA LEU A 58 10.27 -6.46 -5.43
C LEU A 58 9.16 -6.62 -4.40
N ILE A 59 8.89 -7.84 -3.94
CA ILE A 59 7.95 -8.10 -2.84
C ILE A 59 8.42 -7.42 -1.55
N GLY A 60 9.72 -7.51 -1.22
CA GLY A 60 10.30 -6.80 -0.08
C GLY A 60 10.13 -5.28 -0.17
N VAL A 61 10.34 -4.70 -1.35
CA VAL A 61 10.06 -3.27 -1.60
C VAL A 61 8.58 -2.96 -1.41
N ALA A 62 7.68 -3.80 -1.93
CA ALA A 62 6.24 -3.61 -1.77
C ALA A 62 5.81 -3.64 -0.30
N VAL A 63 6.39 -4.52 0.52
CA VAL A 63 6.19 -4.55 1.99
C VAL A 63 6.58 -3.22 2.62
N ALA A 64 7.78 -2.70 2.30
CA ALA A 64 8.22 -1.41 2.79
C ALA A 64 7.26 -0.28 2.38
N CYS A 65 6.77 -0.28 1.13
CA CYS A 65 5.78 0.68 0.66
C CYS A 65 4.45 0.60 1.43
N VAL A 66 3.97 -0.61 1.75
CA VAL A 66 2.78 -0.81 2.58
C VAL A 66 2.99 -0.22 3.97
N LEU A 67 4.12 -0.49 4.62
CA LEU A 67 4.45 0.07 5.92
C LEU A 67 4.48 1.61 5.89
N VAL A 68 5.08 2.19 4.84
CA VAL A 68 5.05 3.64 4.62
C VAL A 68 3.62 4.15 4.45
N ALA A 69 2.74 3.42 3.75
CA ALA A 69 1.34 3.79 3.59
C ALA A 69 0.53 3.74 4.91
N TRP A 70 0.90 2.86 5.82
CA TRP A 70 0.36 2.85 7.19
C TRP A 70 0.81 4.07 8.00
N TRP A 71 2.06 4.52 7.82
CA TRP A 71 2.59 5.67 8.54
C TRP A 71 2.12 7.01 7.94
N GLN A 72 2.29 7.21 6.63
CA GLN A 72 1.98 8.44 5.93
C GLN A 72 1.23 8.17 4.62
N ALA A 73 -0.06 8.51 4.59
CA ALA A 73 -0.93 8.23 3.44
C ALA A 73 -0.46 8.92 2.14
N GLY A 74 0.03 10.17 2.23
CA GLY A 74 0.51 10.92 1.06
C GLY A 74 1.74 10.28 0.42
N LEU A 75 2.78 10.03 1.20
CA LEU A 75 4.02 9.36 0.73
C LEU A 75 3.75 7.91 0.32
N GLY A 76 2.92 7.20 1.08
CA GLY A 76 2.52 5.82 0.79
C GLY A 76 1.78 5.65 -0.52
N SER A 77 0.92 6.61 -0.91
CA SER A 77 0.24 6.55 -2.22
C SER A 77 1.24 6.54 -3.38
N ARG A 78 2.28 7.38 -3.32
CA ARG A 78 3.34 7.45 -4.34
C ARG A 78 4.21 6.19 -4.33
N ALA A 79 4.58 5.73 -3.13
CA ALA A 79 5.38 4.52 -2.96
C ALA A 79 4.67 3.29 -3.52
N LEU A 80 3.38 3.11 -3.21
CA LEU A 80 2.57 2.00 -3.75
C LEU A 80 2.38 2.09 -5.26
N ALA A 81 2.23 3.31 -5.82
CA ALA A 81 2.17 3.47 -7.27
C ALA A 81 3.47 3.02 -7.94
N LEU A 82 4.63 3.42 -7.40
CA LEU A 82 5.93 2.99 -7.92
C LEU A 82 6.13 1.48 -7.78
N ALA A 83 5.75 0.88 -6.65
CA ALA A 83 5.80 -0.57 -6.46
C ALA A 83 4.91 -1.30 -7.47
N GLY A 84 3.68 -0.83 -7.69
CA GLY A 84 2.75 -1.38 -8.67
C GLY A 84 3.28 -1.29 -10.11
N ILE A 85 3.91 -0.16 -10.48
CA ILE A 85 4.55 0.01 -11.79
C ILE A 85 5.75 -0.94 -11.92
N ALA A 86 6.61 -1.03 -10.90
CA ALA A 86 7.78 -1.91 -10.93
C ALA A 86 7.38 -3.38 -11.10
N LEU A 87 6.35 -3.83 -10.37
CA LEU A 87 5.76 -5.16 -10.54
C LEU A 87 5.16 -5.35 -11.94
N ALA A 88 4.39 -4.38 -12.43
CA ALA A 88 3.82 -4.45 -13.78
C ALA A 88 4.91 -4.57 -14.85
N VAL A 89 5.98 -3.78 -14.76
CA VAL A 89 7.11 -3.83 -15.69
C VAL A 89 7.85 -5.15 -15.59
N PHE A 90 8.10 -5.64 -14.38
CA PHE A 90 8.74 -6.93 -14.17
C PHE A 90 7.96 -8.07 -14.83
N PHE A 91 6.65 -8.16 -14.59
CA PHE A 91 5.81 -9.17 -15.22
C PHE A 91 5.56 -8.93 -16.71
N ALA A 92 5.66 -7.69 -17.19
CA ALA A 92 5.62 -7.40 -18.63
C ALA A 92 6.86 -7.96 -19.36
N ILE A 93 8.01 -8.03 -18.67
CA ILE A 93 9.27 -8.56 -19.21
C ILE A 93 9.35 -10.08 -19.04
N VAL A 94 9.04 -10.59 -17.84
CA VAL A 94 9.22 -12.00 -17.47
C VAL A 94 8.01 -12.88 -17.82
N GLY A 95 6.81 -12.30 -17.93
CA GLY A 95 5.54 -13.03 -17.96
C GLY A 95 5.19 -13.79 -19.25
N GLY A 96 6.14 -13.96 -20.18
CA GLY A 96 5.94 -14.75 -21.39
C GLY A 96 4.72 -14.33 -22.21
N ASP A 97 3.86 -15.30 -22.56
CA ASP A 97 2.66 -15.09 -23.38
C ASP A 97 1.56 -14.29 -22.63
N ASP A 98 1.46 -14.46 -21.32
CA ASP A 98 0.44 -13.81 -20.46
C ASP A 98 0.94 -12.52 -19.79
N ARG A 99 2.04 -11.95 -20.28
CA ARG A 99 2.73 -10.78 -19.69
C ARG A 99 1.82 -9.60 -19.35
N VAL A 100 0.81 -9.31 -20.18
CA VAL A 100 -0.14 -8.21 -19.93
C VAL A 100 -1.09 -8.56 -18.78
N LEU A 101 -1.60 -9.79 -18.77
CA LEU A 101 -2.50 -10.27 -17.71
C LEU A 101 -1.76 -10.32 -16.38
N LEU A 102 -0.53 -10.85 -16.36
CA LEU A 102 0.32 -10.88 -15.17
C LEU A 102 0.67 -9.47 -14.70
N ALA A 103 1.08 -8.57 -15.60
CA ALA A 103 1.34 -7.18 -15.23
C ALA A 103 0.11 -6.50 -14.58
N LEU A 104 -1.10 -6.78 -15.08
CA LEU A 104 -2.34 -6.23 -14.54
C LEU A 104 -2.72 -6.86 -13.20
N ILE A 105 -2.63 -8.18 -13.07
CA ILE A 105 -2.98 -8.91 -11.84
C ILE A 105 -2.01 -8.54 -10.71
N PHE A 106 -0.72 -8.42 -11.03
CA PHE A 106 0.31 -8.15 -10.02
C PHE A 106 0.51 -6.66 -9.73
N GLY A 107 0.48 -5.79 -10.73
CA GLY A 107 0.65 -4.34 -10.55
C GLY A 107 -0.65 -3.59 -10.23
N GLY A 108 -1.78 -4.06 -10.78
CA GLY A 108 -3.08 -3.39 -10.70
C GLY A 108 -3.59 -3.14 -9.27
N PRO A 109 -3.54 -4.13 -8.35
CA PRO A 109 -4.02 -3.92 -6.99
C PRO A 109 -3.23 -2.85 -6.24
N TYR A 110 -1.91 -2.75 -6.46
CA TYR A 110 -1.08 -1.69 -5.87
C TYR A 110 -1.41 -0.30 -6.42
N LEU A 111 -1.63 -0.21 -7.74
CA LEU A 111 -2.09 1.02 -8.39
C LEU A 111 -3.47 1.45 -7.87
N LEU A 112 -4.39 0.51 -7.71
CA LEU A 112 -5.71 0.77 -7.15
C LEU A 112 -5.61 1.24 -5.70
N SER A 113 -4.80 0.58 -4.86
CA SER A 113 -4.53 1.02 -3.49
C SER A 113 -3.89 2.41 -3.43
N ALA A 114 -2.94 2.70 -4.32
CA ALA A 114 -2.33 4.02 -4.45
C ALA A 114 -3.36 5.10 -4.80
N LEU A 115 -4.25 4.82 -5.75
CA LEU A 115 -5.32 5.72 -6.18
C LEU A 115 -6.30 5.98 -5.03
N LEU A 116 -6.71 4.93 -4.31
CA LEU A 116 -7.60 5.05 -3.16
C LEU A 116 -6.97 5.86 -2.02
N LEU A 117 -5.67 5.65 -1.75
CA LEU A 117 -4.92 6.46 -0.79
C LEU A 117 -4.79 7.91 -1.24
N TRP A 118 -4.51 8.15 -2.52
CA TRP A 118 -4.42 9.48 -3.09
C TRP A 118 -5.73 10.25 -2.95
N PHE A 119 -6.86 9.66 -3.38
CA PHE A 119 -8.18 10.28 -3.22
C PHE A 119 -8.59 10.43 -1.76
N GLY A 120 -8.25 9.46 -0.91
CA GLY A 120 -8.49 9.55 0.53
C GLY A 120 -7.72 10.72 1.17
N ALA A 121 -6.44 10.88 0.83
CA ALA A 121 -5.57 11.94 1.33
C ALA A 121 -5.91 13.31 0.73
N SER A 122 -6.21 13.40 -0.58
CA SER A 122 -6.52 14.66 -1.26
C SER A 122 -7.85 15.24 -0.79
N ARG A 123 -8.80 14.41 -0.35
CA ARG A 123 -10.04 14.86 0.29
C ARG A 123 -9.83 15.29 1.74
N LEU A 124 -8.74 14.86 2.41
CA LEU A 124 -8.36 15.35 3.75
C LEU A 124 -7.78 16.75 3.68
N ALA A 125 -6.99 17.06 2.64
CA ALA A 125 -6.37 18.38 2.48
C ALA A 125 -7.36 19.49 2.07
N ARG A 126 -8.59 19.14 1.66
CA ARG A 126 -9.63 20.09 1.22
C ARG A 126 -10.77 20.27 2.22
N ALA A 127 -10.76 19.58 3.36
CA ALA A 127 -11.79 19.62 4.39
C ALA A 127 -11.24 20.27 5.65
#